data_AF-A0A495Q040-F1
#
_entry.id   AF-A0A495Q040-F1
#
_cell.length_a   1.000
_cell.length_b   1.000
_cell.length_c   1.000
_cell.angle_alpha   90.00
_cell.angle_beta   90.00
_cell.angle_gamma   90.00
#
_symmetry.space_group_name_H-M   'P 1'
#
loop_
_entity.id
_entity.type
_entity.pdbx_description
1 polymer ?
#
loop_
_entity_poly.entity_id
_entity_poly.type
_entity_poly.pdbx_seq_one_letter_code
_entity_poly.pdbx_strand_id
1 'polypeptide(L)'
;MKTILKTDITIKDICDGFVYNTSEGKGLFGLSGTLTIQPEYQRHYIYDDGKRDVAVIESLLKGYPLGLIYFNKVSDNSFEVLDGQQRITSFGRFVTEKFAVMDENGKPMYFSSLAKDKQTKILETAMLIYVCEGEESEIKEWFKTINIAGIPLNEQEVNNAIFSGPFVTLAKEEFSNSQNSNIEKWNAYISGSAMRQAFMERALDWVSKGDIVDYMSRNRYKTNINELKNYFDSVIDWASGVFLNVEKEMCGLEWGRLYETYHKQPYNPKKVSDEVTTLYGDLYLRNRKGIFEYILGGSVDTKLLDLRIFDEPTKKKVYAAQTKKAVEDNISNCPLCALGNNTNKDKIWTLKEMEADHVSAWSKGGATDIKNCEMLCKNHNRVKGNK
;
A
#
# COMPACT_ATOMS: atom_id res chain seq x y z
N MET A 1 -18.13 31.25 1.52
CA MET A 1 -16.82 31.42 0.86
C MET A 1 -16.85 32.58 -0.15
N LYS A 2 -15.90 33.51 -0.06
CA LYS A 2 -15.63 34.58 -1.03
C LYS A 2 -14.47 34.18 -1.93
N THR A 3 -14.52 34.52 -3.21
CA THR A 3 -13.44 34.22 -4.16
C THR A 3 -13.09 35.44 -5.02
N ILE A 4 -11.80 35.65 -5.28
CA ILE A 4 -11.28 36.74 -6.11
C ILE A 4 -10.28 36.15 -7.10
N LEU A 5 -10.50 36.35 -8.39
CA LEU A 5 -9.54 35.96 -9.43
C LEU A 5 -8.40 36.98 -9.52
N LYS A 6 -7.17 36.47 -9.46
CA LYS A 6 -5.91 37.18 -9.68
C LYS A 6 -5.25 36.63 -10.94
N THR A 7 -4.84 37.53 -11.82
CA THR A 7 -4.17 37.22 -13.11
C THR A 7 -2.91 38.06 -13.30
N ASP A 8 -2.55 38.85 -12.29
CA ASP A 8 -1.43 39.76 -12.22
C ASP A 8 -0.18 39.13 -11.56
N ILE A 9 -0.34 37.98 -10.92
CA ILE A 9 0.75 37.24 -10.25
C ILE A 9 1.45 36.34 -11.27
N THR A 10 2.77 36.50 -11.40
CA THR A 10 3.61 35.70 -12.30
C THR A 10 4.32 34.55 -11.58
N ILE A 11 4.93 33.63 -12.33
CA ILE A 11 5.82 32.61 -11.77
C ILE A 11 6.99 33.25 -11.03
N LYS A 12 7.55 34.35 -11.54
CA LYS A 12 8.60 35.10 -10.86
C LYS A 12 8.18 35.51 -9.45
N ASP A 13 6.96 36.04 -9.31
CA ASP A 13 6.44 36.48 -8.02
C ASP A 13 6.27 35.29 -7.07
N ILE A 14 5.68 34.18 -7.54
CA ILE A 14 5.50 32.98 -6.71
C ILE A 14 6.85 32.40 -6.27
N CYS A 15 7.84 32.41 -7.17
CA CYS A 15 9.19 31.93 -6.90
C CYS A 15 10.02 32.88 -6.02
N ASP A 16 9.60 34.13 -5.83
CA ASP A 16 10.32 35.04 -4.94
C ASP A 16 10.24 34.53 -3.49
N GLY A 17 11.39 34.43 -2.84
CA GLY A 17 11.52 33.76 -1.54
C GLY A 17 11.14 32.28 -1.54
N PHE A 18 11.20 31.58 -2.68
CA PHE A 18 10.89 30.15 -2.75
C PHE A 18 11.85 29.32 -1.89
N VAL A 19 11.30 28.52 -0.97
CA VAL A 19 12.08 27.60 -0.12
C VAL A 19 11.58 26.18 -0.34
N TYR A 20 12.53 25.27 -0.61
CA TYR A 20 12.29 23.83 -0.70
C TYR A 20 13.15 23.08 0.30
N ASN A 21 12.50 22.30 1.17
CA ASN A 21 13.20 21.38 2.06
C ASN A 21 13.43 20.06 1.33
N THR A 22 14.68 19.80 0.95
CA THR A 22 15.06 18.57 0.24
C THR A 22 14.90 17.32 1.12
N SER A 23 15.15 17.43 2.42
CA SER A 23 15.03 16.29 3.35
C SER A 23 13.58 15.84 3.52
N GLU A 24 12.64 16.78 3.53
CA GLU A 24 11.20 16.50 3.65
C GLU A 24 10.49 16.38 2.29
N GLY A 25 11.16 16.72 1.19
CA GLY A 25 10.53 16.80 -0.13
C GLY A 25 9.39 17.83 -0.20
N LYS A 26 9.54 18.96 0.50
CA LYS A 26 8.44 19.89 0.80
C LYS A 26 8.73 21.31 0.30
N GLY A 27 7.78 21.87 -0.45
CA GLY A 27 7.75 23.32 -0.74
C GLY A 27 7.25 24.07 0.50
N LEU A 28 8.07 24.94 1.07
CA LEU A 28 7.74 25.65 2.31
C LEU A 28 7.05 26.98 2.01
N PHE A 29 7.77 27.91 1.39
CA PHE A 29 7.33 29.30 1.23
C PHE A 29 7.53 29.79 -0.21
N GLY A 30 6.79 30.82 -0.59
CA GLY A 30 6.90 31.60 -1.84
C GLY A 30 6.23 32.97 -1.67
N LEU A 31 6.09 33.74 -2.76
CA LEU A 31 5.56 35.12 -2.72
C LEU A 31 6.19 35.97 -1.60
N SER A 32 7.52 35.98 -1.55
CA SER A 32 8.33 36.71 -0.55
C SER A 32 7.97 36.34 0.91
N GLY A 33 7.55 35.09 1.14
CA GLY A 33 7.18 34.57 2.47
C GLY A 33 5.69 34.74 2.82
N THR A 34 4.88 35.33 1.93
CA THR A 34 3.43 35.47 2.16
C THR A 34 2.65 34.22 1.78
N LEU A 35 3.21 33.32 0.96
CA LEU A 35 2.58 32.07 0.56
C LEU A 35 3.22 30.86 1.25
N THR A 36 2.41 30.08 1.95
CA THR A 36 2.76 28.73 2.39
C THR A 36 2.37 27.74 1.29
N ILE A 37 3.36 27.09 0.68
CA ILE A 37 3.16 26.25 -0.51
C ILE A 37 2.57 24.89 -0.17
N GLN A 38 3.01 24.30 0.93
CA GLN A 38 2.51 23.00 1.40
C GLN A 38 2.08 23.13 2.87
N PRO A 39 0.93 23.77 3.13
CA PRO A 39 0.33 23.79 4.46
C PRO A 39 0.05 22.37 4.95
N GLU A 40 -0.26 22.23 6.23
CA GLU A 40 -0.32 20.93 6.90
C GLU A 40 -1.28 19.93 6.24
N TYR A 41 -2.44 20.40 5.79
CA TYR A 41 -3.49 19.60 5.17
C TYR A 41 -3.15 19.13 3.74
N GLN A 42 -2.08 19.64 3.12
CA GLN A 42 -1.63 19.20 1.79
C GLN A 42 -0.87 17.87 1.86
N ARG A 43 -0.99 17.08 0.79
CA ARG A 43 -0.19 15.87 0.59
C ARG A 43 1.27 16.19 0.26
N HIS A 44 2.13 15.18 0.32
CA HIS A 44 3.52 15.30 -0.12
C HIS A 44 3.59 15.65 -1.61
N TYR A 45 4.70 16.28 -2.00
CA TYR A 45 5.00 16.47 -3.41
C TYR A 45 5.25 15.12 -4.08
N ILE A 46 4.44 14.75 -5.08
CA ILE A 46 4.47 13.44 -5.74
C ILE A 46 4.79 13.52 -7.24
N TYR A 47 5.10 14.72 -7.75
CA TYR A 47 5.50 14.93 -9.14
C TYR A 47 7.01 14.72 -9.36
N ASP A 48 7.79 14.43 -8.31
CA ASP A 48 9.21 14.10 -8.36
C ASP A 48 9.51 12.71 -8.95
N ASP A 49 8.80 12.33 -10.02
CA ASP A 49 8.97 11.06 -10.72
C ASP A 49 9.80 11.20 -12.00
N GLY A 50 10.38 12.38 -12.22
CA GLY A 50 11.15 12.74 -13.42
C GLY A 50 10.31 12.85 -14.70
N LYS A 51 8.98 12.87 -14.57
CA LYS A 51 8.05 12.94 -15.72
C LYS A 51 7.07 14.09 -15.57
N ARG A 52 6.34 14.14 -14.45
CA ARG A 52 5.24 15.09 -14.26
C ARG A 52 5.73 16.50 -13.98
N ASP A 53 6.80 16.62 -13.21
CA ASP A 53 7.48 17.90 -12.98
C ASP A 53 8.13 18.44 -14.25
N VAL A 54 8.77 17.58 -15.04
CA VAL A 54 9.28 17.91 -16.38
C VAL A 54 8.15 18.40 -17.29
N ALA A 55 7.00 17.71 -17.31
CA ALA A 55 5.85 18.10 -18.13
C ALA A 55 5.27 19.49 -17.78
N VAL A 56 5.36 19.91 -16.51
CA VAL A 56 5.00 21.28 -16.09
C VAL A 56 5.91 22.29 -16.77
N ILE A 57 7.23 22.07 -16.75
CA ILE A 57 8.20 22.97 -17.38
C ILE A 57 8.05 22.97 -18.90
N GLU A 58 7.84 21.82 -19.52
CA GLU A 58 7.58 21.74 -20.95
C GLU A 58 6.33 22.53 -21.36
N SER A 59 5.27 22.48 -20.54
CA SER A 59 4.04 23.25 -20.79
C SER A 59 4.33 24.75 -20.77
N LEU A 60 5.12 25.22 -19.81
CA LEU A 60 5.57 26.62 -19.75
C LEU A 60 6.40 27.03 -20.96
N LEU A 61 7.37 26.18 -21.36
CA LEU A 61 8.19 26.43 -22.54
C LEU A 61 7.36 26.46 -23.83
N LYS A 62 6.28 25.68 -23.91
CA LYS A 62 5.31 25.69 -25.03
C LYS A 62 4.31 26.86 -24.94
N GLY A 63 4.22 27.54 -23.79
CA GLY A 63 3.26 28.62 -23.56
C GLY A 63 1.84 28.12 -23.28
N TYR A 64 1.70 26.88 -22.82
CA TYR A 64 0.42 26.30 -22.44
C TYR A 64 0.05 26.72 -21.01
N PRO A 65 -1.23 27.02 -20.73
CA PRO A 65 -1.65 27.39 -19.39
C PRO A 65 -1.46 26.21 -18.43
N LEU A 66 -0.90 26.47 -17.25
CA LEU A 66 -0.76 25.45 -16.20
C LEU A 66 -2.08 25.11 -15.50
N GLY A 67 -3.18 25.78 -15.86
CA GLY A 67 -4.49 25.63 -15.24
C GLY A 67 -4.69 26.51 -14.00
N LEU A 68 -5.91 26.51 -13.47
CA LEU A 68 -6.29 27.27 -12.28
C LEU A 68 -5.54 26.80 -11.03
N ILE A 69 -5.19 27.74 -10.17
CA ILE A 69 -4.61 27.53 -8.84
C ILE A 69 -5.54 28.18 -7.81
N TYR A 70 -5.61 27.61 -6.62
CA TYR A 70 -6.44 28.12 -5.54
C TYR A 70 -5.59 28.41 -4.31
N PHE A 71 -5.69 29.61 -3.78
CA PHE A 71 -5.10 30.01 -2.50
C PHE A 71 -6.21 30.21 -1.47
N ASN A 72 -5.98 29.78 -0.24
CA ASN A 72 -6.75 30.16 0.93
C ASN A 72 -6.09 31.40 1.56
N LYS A 73 -6.86 32.47 1.78
CA LYS A 73 -6.40 33.67 2.48
C LYS A 73 -6.60 33.46 3.98
N VAL A 74 -5.50 33.28 4.71
CA VAL A 74 -5.51 33.10 6.17
C VAL A 74 -5.53 34.45 6.89
N SER A 75 -4.83 35.44 6.34
CA SER A 75 -4.87 36.85 6.77
C SER A 75 -4.49 37.76 5.61
N ASP A 76 -4.46 39.07 5.80
CA ASP A 76 -4.24 40.04 4.71
C ASP A 76 -2.96 39.82 3.91
N ASN A 77 -1.88 39.34 4.55
CA ASN A 77 -0.60 39.04 3.93
C ASN A 77 -0.16 37.58 4.11
N SER A 78 -1.12 36.67 4.28
CA SER A 78 -0.81 35.24 4.46
C SER A 78 -1.78 34.38 3.65
N PHE A 79 -1.19 33.60 2.75
CA PHE A 79 -1.88 32.69 1.85
C PHE A 79 -1.37 31.27 2.06
N GLU A 80 -2.26 30.30 1.87
CA GLU A 80 -1.95 28.89 1.86
C GLU A 80 -2.43 28.27 0.56
N VAL A 81 -1.66 27.38 -0.05
CA VAL A 81 -2.11 26.70 -1.27
C VAL A 81 -3.25 25.73 -0.93
N LEU A 82 -4.38 25.88 -1.62
CA LEU A 82 -5.54 25.00 -1.53
C LEU A 82 -5.53 23.96 -2.66
N ASP A 83 -5.17 24.37 -3.88
CA ASP A 83 -4.87 23.49 -5.02
C ASP A 83 -3.79 24.12 -5.90
N GLY A 84 -3.02 23.27 -6.61
CA GLY A 84 -1.90 23.67 -7.45
C GLY A 84 -0.53 23.44 -6.83
N GLN A 85 -0.47 22.89 -5.61
CA GLN A 85 0.76 22.66 -4.85
C GLN A 85 1.83 21.88 -5.65
N GLN A 86 1.42 20.85 -6.40
CA GLN A 86 2.33 20.07 -7.24
C GLN A 86 2.95 20.93 -8.36
N ARG A 87 2.13 21.72 -9.07
CA ARG A 87 2.59 22.60 -10.16
C ARG A 87 3.54 23.69 -9.64
N ILE A 88 3.16 24.33 -8.53
CA ILE A 88 3.97 25.37 -7.87
C ILE A 88 5.33 24.81 -7.46
N THR A 89 5.33 23.65 -6.81
CA THR A 89 6.57 23.01 -6.37
C THR A 89 7.44 22.60 -7.57
N SER A 90 6.85 22.10 -8.67
CA SER A 90 7.60 21.74 -9.89
C SER A 90 8.32 22.95 -10.50
N PHE A 91 7.63 24.06 -10.78
CA PHE A 91 8.31 25.22 -11.38
C PHE A 91 9.25 25.92 -10.38
N GLY A 92 8.92 25.95 -9.08
CA GLY A 92 9.80 26.52 -8.07
C GLY A 92 11.10 25.74 -7.92
N ARG A 93 11.03 24.40 -7.91
CA ARG A 93 12.21 23.52 -7.93
C ARG A 93 13.06 23.73 -9.18
N PHE A 94 12.45 23.92 -10.35
CA PHE A 94 13.19 24.15 -11.59
C PHE A 94 13.91 25.50 -11.59
N VAL A 95 13.20 26.58 -11.24
CA VAL A 95 13.77 27.95 -11.17
C VAL A 95 14.89 28.04 -10.13
N THR A 96 14.85 27.21 -9.08
CA THR A 96 15.88 27.12 -8.04
C THR A 96 16.91 25.99 -8.24
N GLU A 97 17.03 25.50 -9.48
CA GLU A 97 18.08 24.56 -9.91
C GLU A 97 18.08 23.21 -9.19
N LYS A 98 16.91 22.74 -8.73
CA LYS A 98 16.79 21.44 -8.04
C LYS A 98 16.71 20.25 -8.99
N PHE A 99 16.36 20.47 -10.24
CA PHE A 99 16.37 19.45 -11.29
C PHE A 99 16.52 20.09 -12.67
N ALA A 100 16.86 19.26 -13.66
CA ALA A 100 17.00 19.65 -15.05
C ALA A 100 15.89 19.03 -15.91
N VAL A 101 15.52 19.70 -16.99
CA VAL A 101 14.66 19.15 -18.05
C VAL A 101 15.50 18.67 -19.23
N MET A 102 15.01 17.71 -19.99
CA MET A 102 15.71 17.25 -21.20
C MET A 102 15.35 18.15 -22.39
N ASP A 103 16.35 18.54 -23.17
CA ASP A 103 16.12 19.18 -24.47
C ASP A 103 15.73 18.17 -25.57
N GLU A 104 15.50 18.67 -26.77
CA GLU A 104 15.13 17.87 -27.96
C GLU A 104 16.18 16.83 -28.35
N ASN A 105 17.43 16.99 -27.89
CA ASN A 105 18.55 16.07 -28.13
C ASN A 105 18.83 15.17 -26.92
N GLY A 106 17.98 15.19 -25.88
CA GLY A 106 18.15 14.42 -24.65
C GLY A 106 19.23 14.96 -23.72
N LYS A 107 19.66 16.22 -23.87
CA LYS A 107 20.64 16.86 -23.00
C LYS A 107 19.94 17.51 -21.80
N PRO A 108 20.47 17.33 -20.56
CA PRO A 108 19.94 17.99 -19.39
C PRO A 108 20.17 19.50 -19.44
N MET A 109 19.11 20.26 -19.20
CA MET A 109 19.07 21.72 -19.17
C MET A 109 18.51 22.20 -17.84
N TYR A 110 19.36 22.91 -17.10
CA TYR A 110 19.03 23.66 -15.90
C TYR A 110 18.43 25.02 -16.25
N PHE A 111 17.76 25.69 -15.30
CA PHE A 111 17.06 26.95 -15.59
C PHE A 111 18.04 28.03 -16.10
N SER A 112 19.17 28.20 -15.41
CA SER A 112 20.26 29.10 -15.81
C SER A 112 20.92 28.75 -17.14
N SER A 113 20.82 27.50 -17.57
CA SER A 113 21.37 27.03 -18.85
C SER A 113 20.44 27.31 -20.03
N LEU A 114 19.16 27.63 -19.79
CA LEU A 114 18.23 28.01 -20.85
C LEU A 114 18.64 29.35 -21.47
N ALA A 115 18.29 29.55 -22.75
CA ALA A 115 18.41 30.86 -23.39
C ALA A 115 17.54 31.90 -22.67
N LYS A 116 17.99 33.17 -22.65
CA LYS A 116 17.36 34.24 -21.86
C LYS A 116 15.88 34.43 -22.19
N ASP A 117 15.50 34.30 -23.47
CA ASP A 117 14.11 34.37 -23.92
C ASP A 117 13.24 33.27 -23.28
N LYS A 118 13.76 32.03 -23.16
CA LYS A 118 13.06 30.93 -22.49
C LYS A 118 12.95 31.14 -20.98
N GLN A 119 14.00 31.67 -20.35
CA GLN A 119 13.97 32.02 -18.92
C GLN A 119 12.90 33.09 -18.65
N THR A 120 12.91 34.17 -19.43
CA THR A 120 11.92 35.25 -19.37
C THR A 120 10.51 34.72 -19.61
N LYS A 121 10.31 33.86 -20.62
CA LYS A 121 9.02 33.24 -20.91
C LYS A 121 8.45 32.48 -19.72
N ILE A 122 9.27 31.70 -19.02
CA ILE A 122 8.86 30.97 -17.81
C ILE A 122 8.51 31.97 -16.69
N LEU A 123 9.41 32.89 -16.37
CA LEU A 123 9.26 33.81 -15.24
C LEU A 123 8.07 34.76 -15.38
N GLU A 124 7.81 35.26 -16.59
CA GLU A 124 6.73 36.22 -16.88
C GLU A 124 5.39 35.55 -17.17
N THR A 125 5.30 34.20 -17.09
CA THR A 125 4.02 33.51 -17.24
C THR A 125 3.09 33.93 -16.10
N ALA A 126 1.98 34.59 -16.46
CA ALA A 126 0.92 34.98 -15.54
C ALA A 126 0.10 33.75 -15.11
N MET A 127 -0.18 33.66 -13.82
CA MET A 127 -0.91 32.55 -13.22
C MET A 127 -2.37 32.91 -12.99
N LEU A 128 -3.26 31.95 -13.23
CA LEU A 128 -4.69 32.10 -12.94
C LEU A 128 -4.97 31.60 -11.53
N ILE A 129 -5.11 32.52 -10.57
CA ILE A 129 -5.21 32.19 -9.15
C ILE A 129 -6.53 32.70 -8.59
N TYR A 130 -7.36 31.80 -8.05
CA TYR A 130 -8.45 32.20 -7.17
C TYR A 130 -7.95 32.31 -5.73
N VAL A 131 -8.05 33.51 -5.15
CA VAL A 131 -7.87 33.73 -3.72
C VAL A 131 -9.24 33.55 -3.05
N CYS A 132 -9.32 32.55 -2.19
CA CYS A 132 -10.52 32.13 -1.48
C CYS A 132 -10.43 32.55 -0.01
N GLU A 133 -11.54 33.01 0.57
CA GLU A 133 -11.65 33.36 1.98
C GLU A 133 -12.96 32.79 2.53
N GLY A 134 -12.92 32.09 3.65
CA GLY A 134 -14.09 31.44 4.25
C GLY A 134 -13.77 30.75 5.56
N GLU A 135 -14.80 30.18 6.18
CA GLU A 135 -14.65 29.41 7.43
C GLU A 135 -13.91 28.09 7.19
N GLU A 136 -13.26 27.54 8.22
CA GLU A 136 -12.46 26.30 8.12
C GLU A 136 -13.26 25.14 7.49
N SER A 137 -14.55 25.03 7.83
CA SER A 137 -15.44 24.01 7.26
C SER A 137 -15.64 24.18 5.75
N GLU A 138 -15.80 25.42 5.27
CA GLU A 138 -15.96 25.72 3.84
C GLU A 138 -14.65 25.44 3.08
N ILE A 139 -13.51 25.85 3.64
CA ILE A 139 -12.18 25.59 3.05
C ILE A 139 -11.96 24.08 2.88
N LYS A 140 -12.28 23.27 3.89
CA LYS A 140 -12.11 21.81 3.86
C LYS A 140 -13.03 21.12 2.85
N GLU A 141 -14.28 21.53 2.75
CA GLU A 141 -15.21 21.01 1.75
C GLU A 141 -14.76 21.36 0.33
N TRP A 142 -14.28 22.58 0.15
CA TRP A 142 -13.73 23.02 -1.12
C TRP A 142 -12.46 22.27 -1.51
N PHE A 143 -11.55 22.04 -0.55
CA PHE A 143 -10.35 21.23 -0.74
C PHE A 143 -10.70 19.84 -1.30
N LYS A 144 -11.73 19.17 -0.74
CA LYS A 144 -12.21 17.89 -1.27
C LYS A 144 -12.73 18.01 -2.69
N THR A 145 -13.49 19.07 -2.98
CA THR A 145 -14.14 19.29 -4.28
C THR A 145 -13.14 19.54 -5.40
N ILE A 146 -12.13 20.38 -5.17
CA ILE A 146 -11.15 20.74 -6.21
C ILE A 146 -10.14 19.62 -6.49
N ASN A 147 -9.85 18.77 -5.50
CA ASN A 147 -8.91 17.64 -5.65
C ASN A 147 -9.54 16.40 -6.33
N ILE A 148 -10.76 16.52 -6.89
CA ILE A 148 -11.38 15.45 -7.70
C ILE A 148 -10.65 15.29 -9.05
N ALA A 149 -10.10 16.38 -9.60
CA ALA A 149 -9.37 16.34 -10.87
C ALA A 149 -7.88 16.03 -10.64
N GLY A 150 -7.33 15.08 -11.39
CA GLY A 150 -5.92 14.66 -11.29
C GLY A 150 -5.74 13.34 -10.54
N ILE A 151 -4.63 13.19 -9.80
CA ILE A 151 -4.39 12.01 -8.97
C ILE A 151 -5.22 12.15 -7.68
N PRO A 152 -6.22 11.29 -7.45
CA PRO A 152 -7.08 11.39 -6.28
C PRO A 152 -6.26 11.28 -4.98
N LEU A 153 -6.73 11.99 -3.96
CA LEU A 153 -6.27 11.78 -2.59
C LEU A 153 -6.69 10.37 -2.14
N ASN A 154 -5.79 9.65 -1.47
CA ASN A 154 -6.17 8.43 -0.77
C ASN A 154 -6.91 8.78 0.54
N GLU A 155 -7.50 7.78 1.19
CA GLU A 155 -8.32 8.01 2.38
C GLU A 155 -7.50 8.65 3.51
N GLN A 156 -6.24 8.24 3.72
CA GLN A 156 -5.39 8.81 4.74
C GLN A 156 -5.00 10.28 4.46
N GLU A 157 -4.76 10.63 3.19
CA GLU A 157 -4.51 12.00 2.74
C GLU A 157 -5.72 12.89 3.02
N VAL A 158 -6.94 12.38 2.79
CA VAL A 158 -8.19 13.08 3.13
C VAL A 158 -8.35 13.22 4.65
N ASN A 159 -8.11 12.16 5.42
CA ASN A 159 -8.21 12.18 6.88
C ASN A 159 -7.23 13.19 7.48
N ASN A 160 -5.98 13.22 6.99
CA ASN A 160 -4.97 14.19 7.42
C ASN A 160 -5.38 15.65 7.14
N ALA A 161 -6.10 15.91 6.05
CA ALA A 161 -6.63 17.24 5.77
C ALA A 161 -7.79 17.63 6.70
N ILE A 162 -8.66 16.68 7.05
CA ILE A 162 -9.80 16.91 7.95
C ILE A 162 -9.32 17.13 9.39
N PHE A 163 -8.37 16.32 9.85
CA PHE A 163 -7.88 16.29 11.22
C PHE A 163 -6.52 16.97 11.39
N SER A 164 -6.18 17.94 10.52
CA SER A 164 -4.95 18.72 10.62
C SER A 164 -4.79 19.35 12.01
N GLY A 165 -3.56 19.29 12.53
CA GLY A 165 -3.19 19.75 13.87
C GLY A 165 -1.88 19.09 14.33
N PRO A 166 -1.30 19.54 15.46
CA PRO A 166 0.04 19.15 15.90
C PRO A 166 0.33 17.65 15.86
N PHE A 167 -0.66 16.81 16.14
CA PHE A 167 -0.54 15.36 16.06
C PHE A 167 -0.27 14.84 14.65
N VAL A 168 -1.03 15.31 13.64
CA VAL A 168 -0.87 14.90 12.24
C VAL A 168 0.46 15.40 11.69
N THR A 169 0.87 16.62 12.06
CA THR A 169 2.21 17.15 11.72
C THR A 169 3.31 16.19 12.17
N LEU A 170 3.35 15.86 13.47
CA LEU A 170 4.36 14.97 14.03
C LEU A 170 4.28 13.55 13.44
N ALA A 171 3.07 13.03 13.22
CA ALA A 171 2.90 11.71 12.61
C ALA A 171 3.39 11.66 11.15
N LYS A 172 3.20 12.74 10.38
CA LYS A 172 3.75 12.84 9.02
C LYS A 172 5.28 12.93 9.03
N GLU A 173 5.86 13.69 9.95
CA GLU A 173 7.32 13.80 10.10
C GLU A 173 7.97 12.43 10.39
N GLU A 174 7.34 11.59 11.22
CA GLU A 174 7.84 10.25 11.52
C GLU A 174 7.58 9.27 10.36
N PHE A 175 6.32 9.12 9.94
CA PHE A 175 5.89 8.00 9.10
C PHE A 175 5.82 8.29 7.60
N SER A 176 5.87 9.57 7.20
CA SER A 176 5.75 9.97 5.79
C SER A 176 7.02 10.62 5.22
N ASN A 177 8.09 10.69 6.00
CA ASN A 177 9.39 11.17 5.54
C ASN A 177 10.14 10.08 4.78
N SER A 178 10.30 10.24 3.45
CA SER A 178 10.97 9.28 2.57
C SER A 178 12.47 9.07 2.86
N GLN A 179 13.09 9.91 3.70
CA GLN A 179 14.48 9.78 4.15
C GLN A 179 14.60 9.13 5.54
N ASN A 180 13.50 8.67 6.14
CA ASN A 180 13.54 7.98 7.43
C ASN A 180 14.36 6.68 7.32
N SER A 181 15.30 6.48 8.26
CA SER A 181 16.20 5.32 8.29
C SER A 181 15.48 3.98 8.40
N ASN A 182 14.24 3.96 8.89
CA ASN A 182 13.46 2.74 9.06
C ASN A 182 12.66 2.34 7.82
N ILE A 183 12.67 3.12 6.73
CA ILE A 183 11.85 2.85 5.53
C ILE A 183 12.11 1.47 4.93
N GLU A 184 13.37 1.06 4.83
CA GLU A 184 13.71 -0.27 4.32
C GLU A 184 13.11 -1.38 5.19
N LYS A 185 13.19 -1.21 6.52
CA LYS A 185 12.57 -2.13 7.48
C LYS A 185 11.05 -2.13 7.32
N TRP A 186 10.39 -0.98 7.22
CA TRP A 186 8.93 -0.90 7.14
C TRP A 186 8.40 -1.48 5.82
N ASN A 187 9.08 -1.26 4.70
CA ASN A 187 8.71 -1.82 3.39
C ASN A 187 8.70 -3.36 3.35
N ALA A 188 9.46 -4.02 4.24
CA ALA A 188 9.43 -5.47 4.37
C ALA A 188 8.09 -6.01 4.88
N TYR A 189 7.36 -5.22 5.68
CA TYR A 189 6.13 -5.64 6.36
C TYR A 189 4.89 -4.94 5.83
N ILE A 190 5.03 -3.71 5.35
CA ILE A 190 3.93 -2.84 4.95
C ILE A 190 4.06 -2.53 3.46
N SER A 191 2.97 -2.72 2.73
CA SER A 191 2.88 -2.33 1.32
C SER A 191 2.56 -0.84 1.19
N GLY A 192 3.17 -0.18 0.20
CA GLY A 192 2.89 1.21 -0.13
C GLY A 192 4.13 2.10 -0.05
N SER A 193 3.95 3.41 0.02
CA SER A 193 5.05 4.36 0.11
C SER A 193 4.83 5.38 1.22
N ALA A 194 5.94 5.83 1.83
CA ALA A 194 5.94 6.91 2.82
C ALA A 194 5.26 8.18 2.27
N MET A 195 5.56 8.54 1.01
CA MET A 195 5.00 9.74 0.38
C MET A 195 3.47 9.68 0.21
N ARG A 196 2.92 8.48 0.02
CA ARG A 196 1.46 8.23 0.00
C ARG A 196 0.91 7.84 1.38
N GLN A 197 1.68 8.07 2.44
CA GLN A 197 1.26 7.96 3.84
C GLN A 197 0.89 6.52 4.27
N ALA A 198 1.38 5.50 3.56
CA ALA A 198 1.01 4.11 3.82
C ALA A 198 1.44 3.64 5.22
N PHE A 199 2.63 4.03 5.69
CA PHE A 199 3.11 3.67 7.03
C PHE A 199 2.29 4.37 8.13
N MET A 200 1.94 5.64 7.91
CA MET A 200 1.08 6.39 8.84
C MET A 200 -0.31 5.77 8.92
N GLU A 201 -0.89 5.42 7.77
CA GLU A 201 -2.19 4.74 7.68
C GLU A 201 -2.16 3.39 8.43
N ARG A 202 -1.10 2.59 8.28
CA ARG A 202 -0.95 1.33 9.04
C ARG A 202 -0.72 1.55 10.53
N ALA A 203 0.10 2.52 10.92
CA ALA A 203 0.27 2.86 12.32
C ALA A 203 -1.06 3.26 12.98
N LEU A 204 -1.85 4.09 12.29
CA LEU A 204 -3.16 4.52 12.75
C LEU A 204 -4.16 3.37 12.81
N ASP A 205 -4.23 2.56 11.75
CA ASP A 205 -5.08 1.36 11.70
C ASP A 205 -4.80 0.42 12.88
N TRP A 206 -3.53 0.15 13.16
CA TRP A 206 -3.11 -0.76 14.21
C TRP A 206 -3.44 -0.24 15.61
N VAL A 207 -3.10 1.00 15.93
CA VAL A 207 -3.35 1.56 17.28
C VAL A 207 -4.85 1.78 17.53
N SER A 208 -5.61 2.09 16.48
CA SER A 208 -7.06 2.32 16.56
C SER A 208 -7.91 1.06 16.40
N LYS A 209 -7.29 -0.07 16.04
CA LYS A 209 -7.96 -1.33 15.70
C LYS A 209 -8.99 -1.14 14.57
N GLY A 210 -8.63 -0.33 13.58
CA GLY A 210 -9.44 -0.02 12.40
C GLY A 210 -10.27 1.27 12.47
N ASP A 211 -10.38 1.92 13.64
CA ASP A 211 -11.12 3.19 13.79
C ASP A 211 -10.21 4.44 13.69
N ILE A 212 -9.60 4.61 12.51
CA ILE A 212 -8.62 5.68 12.24
C ILE A 212 -9.24 7.07 12.49
N VAL A 213 -10.49 7.27 12.07
CA VAL A 213 -11.18 8.57 12.10
C VAL A 213 -11.43 9.02 13.54
N ASP A 214 -11.99 8.16 14.39
CA ASP A 214 -12.20 8.49 15.81
C ASP A 214 -10.87 8.75 16.52
N TYR A 215 -9.86 7.91 16.26
CA TYR A 215 -8.54 8.08 16.86
C TYR A 215 -7.91 9.42 16.46
N MET A 216 -7.90 9.77 15.18
CA MET A 216 -7.36 11.06 14.73
C MET A 216 -8.13 12.26 15.31
N SER A 217 -9.46 12.17 15.37
CA SER A 217 -10.31 13.23 15.94
C SER A 217 -9.96 13.51 17.41
N ARG A 218 -9.83 12.46 18.23
CA ARG A 218 -9.48 12.59 19.66
C ARG A 218 -8.07 13.10 19.89
N ASN A 219 -7.15 12.78 18.98
CA ASN A 219 -5.73 13.09 19.12
C ASN A 219 -5.32 14.39 18.42
N ARG A 220 -6.20 15.04 17.65
CA ARG A 220 -5.91 16.21 16.79
C ARG A 220 -4.95 17.25 17.40
N TYR A 221 -5.15 17.62 18.66
CA TYR A 221 -4.40 18.66 19.35
C TYR A 221 -3.28 18.13 20.28
N LYS A 222 -3.04 16.82 20.33
CA LYS A 222 -1.90 16.27 21.08
C LYS A 222 -0.59 16.72 20.42
N THR A 223 0.38 17.10 21.24
CA THR A 223 1.70 17.58 20.81
C THR A 223 2.77 16.48 20.83
N ASN A 224 2.37 15.21 20.84
CA ASN A 224 3.24 14.05 20.74
C ASN A 224 2.51 12.88 20.08
N ILE A 225 3.28 11.91 19.58
CA ILE A 225 2.78 10.71 18.90
C ILE A 225 3.24 9.41 19.59
N ASN A 226 3.62 9.48 20.87
CA ASN A 226 4.29 8.37 21.56
C ASN A 226 3.46 7.08 21.55
N GLU A 227 2.15 7.18 21.77
CA GLU A 227 1.23 6.04 21.71
C GLU A 227 1.23 5.38 20.33
N LEU A 228 1.06 6.19 19.27
CA LEU A 228 1.07 5.74 17.88
C LEU A 228 2.40 5.06 17.52
N LYS A 229 3.52 5.72 17.86
CA LYS A 229 4.87 5.24 17.56
C LYS A 229 5.19 3.96 18.31
N ASN A 230 4.99 3.94 19.63
CA ASN A 230 5.30 2.77 20.46
C ASN A 230 4.48 1.54 20.05
N TYR A 231 3.20 1.72 19.68
CA TYR A 231 2.37 0.61 19.22
C TYR A 231 2.90 0.06 17.89
N PHE A 232 3.16 0.94 16.93
CA PHE A 232 3.71 0.56 15.63
C PHE A 232 5.05 -0.18 15.77
N ASP A 233 5.97 0.37 16.56
CA ASP A 233 7.28 -0.23 16.83
C ASP A 233 7.12 -1.60 17.50
N SER A 234 6.18 -1.75 18.44
CA SER A 234 5.90 -3.04 19.10
C SER A 234 5.45 -4.12 18.12
N VAL A 235 4.62 -3.79 17.13
CA VAL A 235 4.18 -4.73 16.10
C VAL A 235 5.34 -5.16 15.21
N ILE A 236 6.12 -4.19 14.72
CA ILE A 236 7.26 -4.44 13.83
C ILE A 236 8.39 -5.19 14.55
N ASP A 237 8.71 -4.81 15.77
CA ASP A 237 9.77 -5.46 16.57
C ASP A 237 9.38 -6.87 16.97
N TRP A 238 8.10 -7.12 17.28
CA TRP A 238 7.62 -8.48 17.49
C TRP A 238 7.75 -9.32 16.21
N ALA A 239 7.25 -8.82 15.07
CA ALA A 239 7.31 -9.56 13.80
C ALA A 239 8.77 -9.88 13.40
N SER A 240 9.65 -8.88 13.47
CA SER A 240 11.08 -9.05 13.16
C SER A 240 11.85 -9.88 14.20
N GLY A 241 11.39 -9.91 15.45
CA GLY A 241 11.94 -10.77 16.49
C GLY A 241 11.54 -12.25 16.33
N VAL A 242 10.34 -12.51 15.82
CA VAL A 242 9.84 -13.88 15.57
C VAL A 242 10.44 -14.46 14.29
N PHE A 243 10.51 -13.66 13.21
CA PHE A 243 10.98 -14.09 11.90
C PHE A 243 12.36 -13.50 11.59
N LEU A 244 13.42 -14.31 11.74
CA LEU A 244 14.81 -13.89 11.49
C LEU A 244 15.07 -13.53 10.02
N ASN A 245 14.35 -14.19 9.10
CA ASN A 245 14.48 -13.98 7.68
C ASN A 245 13.28 -13.18 7.17
N VAL A 246 13.57 -12.12 6.43
CA VAL A 246 12.54 -11.29 5.78
C VAL A 246 12.27 -11.84 4.38
N GLU A 247 11.08 -12.40 4.20
CA GLU A 247 10.61 -12.91 2.92
C GLU A 247 9.70 -11.91 2.22
N LYS A 248 9.68 -11.93 0.88
CA LYS A 248 8.88 -10.99 0.08
C LYS A 248 7.39 -11.03 0.42
N GLU A 249 6.86 -12.22 0.73
CA GLU A 249 5.46 -12.44 1.04
C GLU A 249 5.02 -11.91 2.42
N MET A 250 5.97 -11.47 3.26
CA MET A 250 5.69 -10.77 4.52
C MET A 250 5.11 -9.37 4.31
N CYS A 251 5.41 -8.76 3.15
CA CYS A 251 4.94 -7.42 2.83
C CYS A 251 3.42 -7.42 2.60
N GLY A 252 2.72 -6.60 3.39
CA GLY A 252 1.27 -6.42 3.30
C GLY A 252 0.45 -7.53 3.95
N LEU A 253 1.02 -8.28 4.91
CA LEU A 253 0.21 -9.12 5.80
C LEU A 253 -0.48 -8.25 6.86
N GLU A 254 -1.53 -8.80 7.47
CA GLU A 254 -2.33 -8.18 8.53
C GLU A 254 -1.58 -8.17 9.88
N TRP A 255 -0.39 -7.57 9.91
CA TRP A 255 0.53 -7.61 11.06
C TRP A 255 -0.08 -7.09 12.35
N GLY A 256 -0.94 -6.07 12.31
CA GLY A 256 -1.68 -5.59 13.47
C GLY A 256 -2.60 -6.66 14.08
N ARG A 257 -3.38 -7.37 13.24
CA ARG A 257 -4.23 -8.48 13.67
C ARG A 257 -3.40 -9.66 14.17
N LEU A 258 -2.34 -10.02 13.45
CA LEU A 258 -1.44 -11.11 13.82
C LEU A 258 -0.77 -10.83 15.16
N TYR A 259 -0.31 -9.60 15.39
CA TYR A 259 0.22 -9.17 16.67
C TYR A 259 -0.81 -9.37 17.77
N GLU A 260 -2.01 -8.79 17.66
CA GLU A 260 -3.06 -8.92 18.69
C GLU A 260 -3.42 -10.39 19.00
N THR A 261 -3.34 -11.26 17.99
CA THR A 261 -3.69 -12.69 18.13
C THR A 261 -2.57 -13.51 18.77
N TYR A 262 -1.31 -13.23 18.40
CA TYR A 262 -0.19 -14.17 18.62
C TYR A 262 0.93 -13.63 19.51
N HIS A 263 1.04 -12.33 19.78
CA HIS A 263 2.22 -11.76 20.45
C HIS A 263 2.49 -12.26 21.87
N LYS A 264 1.47 -12.81 22.54
CA LYS A 264 1.59 -13.38 23.90
C LYS A 264 2.15 -14.80 23.91
N GLN A 265 2.29 -15.42 22.73
CA GLN A 265 2.83 -16.77 22.61
C GLN A 265 4.37 -16.69 22.49
N PRO A 266 5.11 -17.54 23.21
CA PRO A 266 6.56 -17.58 23.07
C PRO A 266 6.96 -18.31 21.79
N TYR A 267 7.87 -17.71 21.01
CA TYR A 267 8.45 -18.32 19.82
C TYR A 267 9.96 -18.51 20.00
N ASN A 268 10.49 -19.60 19.43
CA ASN A 268 11.94 -19.75 19.26
C ASN A 268 12.28 -19.31 17.82
N PRO A 269 12.95 -18.17 17.62
CA PRO A 269 13.17 -17.60 16.28
C PRO A 269 13.96 -18.53 15.35
N LYS A 270 14.89 -19.33 15.90
CA LYS A 270 15.62 -20.33 15.11
C LYS A 270 14.70 -21.43 14.60
N LYS A 271 13.83 -21.96 15.47
CA LYS A 271 12.84 -22.97 15.08
C LYS A 271 11.88 -22.44 14.02
N VAL A 272 11.38 -21.22 14.21
CA VAL A 272 10.52 -20.53 13.23
C VAL A 272 11.23 -20.40 11.88
N SER A 273 12.50 -19.98 11.87
CA SER A 273 13.30 -19.88 10.64
C SER A 273 13.46 -21.22 9.91
N ASP A 274 13.69 -22.31 10.65
CA ASP A 274 13.83 -23.65 10.08
C ASP A 274 12.49 -24.13 9.46
N GLU A 275 11.37 -23.85 10.13
CA GLU A 275 10.02 -24.14 9.63
C GLU A 275 9.66 -23.34 8.38
N VAL A 276 9.96 -22.03 8.35
CA VAL A 276 9.77 -21.19 7.17
C VAL A 276 10.56 -21.76 5.99
N THR A 277 11.84 -22.06 6.20
CA THR A 277 12.73 -22.60 5.16
C THR A 277 12.19 -23.91 4.61
N THR A 278 11.71 -24.79 5.48
CA THR A 278 11.10 -26.08 5.09
C THR A 278 9.86 -25.88 4.22
N LEU A 279 8.95 -24.99 4.63
CA LEU A 279 7.70 -24.72 3.91
C LEU A 279 7.95 -24.01 2.57
N TYR A 280 8.95 -23.12 2.49
CA TYR A 280 9.35 -22.51 1.21
C TYR A 280 9.97 -23.51 0.22
N GLY A 281 10.58 -24.58 0.73
CA GLY A 281 11.11 -25.68 -0.08
C GLY A 281 10.03 -26.63 -0.62
N ASP A 282 8.79 -26.57 -0.13
CA ASP A 282 7.71 -27.46 -0.55
C ASP A 282 7.10 -27.00 -1.90
N LEU A 283 7.28 -27.83 -2.93
CA LEU A 283 6.76 -27.59 -4.29
C LEU A 283 5.22 -27.64 -4.39
N TYR A 284 4.54 -28.18 -3.38
CA TYR A 284 3.09 -28.32 -3.36
C TYR A 284 2.37 -27.16 -2.65
N LEU A 285 3.11 -26.24 -2.05
CA LEU A 285 2.58 -25.07 -1.36
C LEU A 285 2.20 -23.97 -2.37
N ARG A 286 0.93 -23.56 -2.36
CA ARG A 286 0.40 -22.53 -3.27
C ARG A 286 0.32 -21.15 -2.64
N ASN A 287 0.06 -21.09 -1.34
CA ASN A 287 -0.09 -19.82 -0.63
C ASN A 287 1.07 -19.56 0.35
N ARG A 288 2.14 -18.94 -0.16
CA ARG A 288 3.32 -18.56 0.65
C ARG A 288 3.01 -17.53 1.73
N LYS A 289 2.03 -16.64 1.51
CA LYS A 289 1.59 -15.67 2.53
C LYS A 289 1.00 -16.36 3.77
N GLY A 290 0.39 -17.53 3.60
CA GLY A 290 -0.20 -18.28 4.71
C GLY A 290 0.82 -18.94 5.62
N ILE A 291 2.09 -19.07 5.21
CA ILE A 291 3.15 -19.70 6.00
C ILE A 291 3.32 -19.02 7.36
N PHE A 292 3.34 -17.68 7.37
CA PHE A 292 3.64 -16.91 8.58
C PHE A 292 2.55 -17.10 9.63
N GLU A 293 1.27 -16.96 9.25
CA GLU A 293 0.16 -17.19 10.18
C GLU A 293 0.04 -18.67 10.57
N TYR A 294 0.32 -19.60 9.66
CA TYR A 294 0.33 -21.03 9.96
C TYR A 294 1.32 -21.36 11.07
N ILE A 295 2.56 -20.87 10.97
CA ILE A 295 3.60 -21.08 11.98
C ILE A 295 3.24 -20.38 13.29
N LEU A 296 2.76 -19.12 13.23
CA LEU A 296 2.30 -18.38 14.41
C LEU A 296 1.18 -19.12 15.15
N GLY A 297 0.27 -19.76 14.41
CA GLY A 297 -0.80 -20.61 14.92
C GLY A 297 -0.36 -21.99 15.42
N GLY A 298 0.94 -22.23 15.56
CA GLY A 298 1.49 -23.51 16.03
C GLY A 298 1.46 -24.62 15.00
N SER A 299 1.42 -24.27 13.70
CA SER A 299 1.43 -25.21 12.59
C SER A 299 0.22 -26.16 12.59
N VAL A 300 -0.97 -25.62 12.90
CA VAL A 300 -2.23 -26.38 13.00
C VAL A 300 -3.18 -26.13 11.81
N ASP A 301 -3.43 -24.87 11.45
CA ASP A 301 -4.42 -24.55 10.41
C ASP A 301 -3.83 -24.63 8.99
N THR A 302 -3.83 -25.85 8.46
CA THR A 302 -3.25 -26.15 7.15
C THR A 302 -4.00 -25.50 5.99
N LYS A 303 -5.20 -24.95 6.20
CA LYS A 303 -5.97 -24.24 5.16
C LYS A 303 -5.26 -22.96 4.72
N LEU A 304 -4.49 -22.35 5.63
CA LEU A 304 -3.70 -21.16 5.35
C LEU A 304 -2.69 -21.38 4.22
N LEU A 305 -2.17 -22.60 4.08
CA LEU A 305 -1.13 -22.94 3.11
C LEU A 305 -1.65 -23.22 1.68
N ASP A 306 -2.98 -23.29 1.50
CA ASP A 306 -3.64 -23.68 0.24
C ASP A 306 -3.00 -24.91 -0.41
N LEU A 307 -2.75 -25.93 0.42
CA LEU A 307 -2.15 -27.18 -0.03
C LEU A 307 -3.21 -27.99 -0.76
N ARG A 308 -2.96 -28.32 -2.05
CA ARG A 308 -3.33 -29.58 -2.76
C ARG A 308 -3.46 -29.38 -4.25
N ILE A 309 -2.69 -30.12 -5.05
CA ILE A 309 -3.15 -30.95 -6.18
C ILE A 309 -2.11 -32.08 -6.36
N PHE A 310 -2.51 -33.36 -6.31
CA PHE A 310 -1.72 -34.46 -6.88
C PHE A 310 -1.58 -34.23 -8.39
N ASP A 311 -0.40 -34.37 -8.98
CA ASP A 311 -0.24 -34.13 -10.42
C ASP A 311 -1.19 -35.00 -11.28
N GLU A 312 -1.54 -34.53 -12.49
CA GLU A 312 -2.45 -35.24 -13.39
C GLU A 312 -1.99 -36.69 -13.71
N PRO A 313 -0.68 -36.98 -13.88
CA PRO A 313 -0.19 -38.35 -13.98
C PRO A 313 -0.55 -39.23 -12.77
N THR A 314 -0.34 -38.74 -11.54
CA THR A 314 -0.68 -39.49 -10.31
C THR A 314 -2.18 -39.72 -10.23
N LYS A 315 -3.01 -38.70 -10.49
CA LYS A 315 -4.47 -38.86 -10.49
C LYS A 315 -4.93 -39.94 -11.46
N LYS A 316 -4.43 -39.92 -12.70
CA LYS A 316 -4.78 -40.92 -13.71
C LYS A 316 -4.35 -42.34 -13.30
N LYS A 317 -3.15 -42.48 -12.74
CA LYS A 317 -2.61 -43.76 -12.30
C LYS A 317 -3.41 -44.35 -11.13
N VAL A 318 -3.73 -43.54 -10.12
CA VAL A 318 -4.52 -43.95 -8.96
C VAL A 318 -5.97 -44.25 -9.36
N TYR A 319 -6.57 -43.42 -10.22
CA TYR A 319 -7.90 -43.67 -10.79
C TYR A 319 -7.97 -45.00 -11.52
N ALA A 320 -6.99 -45.29 -12.40
CA ALA A 320 -6.97 -46.53 -13.16
C ALA A 320 -6.85 -47.76 -12.24
N ALA A 321 -5.96 -47.69 -11.23
CA ALA A 321 -5.79 -48.76 -10.25
C ALA A 321 -7.05 -49.00 -9.41
N GLN A 322 -7.65 -47.93 -8.85
CA GLN A 322 -8.89 -48.02 -8.07
C GLN A 322 -10.06 -48.53 -8.90
N THR A 323 -10.20 -48.05 -10.14
CA THR A 323 -11.30 -48.46 -11.02
C THR A 323 -11.18 -49.91 -11.44
N LYS A 324 -9.96 -50.38 -11.76
CA LYS A 324 -9.73 -51.80 -12.09
C LYS A 324 -10.15 -52.71 -10.94
N LYS A 325 -9.67 -52.41 -9.72
CA LYS A 325 -10.02 -53.19 -8.52
C LYS A 325 -11.52 -53.16 -8.23
N ALA A 326 -12.13 -51.97 -8.34
CA ALA A 326 -13.56 -51.80 -8.11
C ALA A 326 -14.44 -52.61 -9.08
N VAL A 327 -14.02 -52.70 -10.35
CA VAL A 327 -14.71 -53.53 -11.36
C VAL A 327 -14.55 -55.03 -11.06
N GLU A 328 -13.36 -55.47 -10.67
CA GLU A 328 -13.12 -56.87 -10.27
C GLU A 328 -13.96 -57.29 -9.05
N ASP A 329 -14.09 -56.38 -8.08
CA ASP A 329 -14.80 -56.62 -6.82
C ASP A 329 -16.32 -56.27 -6.88
N ASN A 330 -16.83 -55.78 -8.02
CA ASN A 330 -18.21 -55.27 -8.20
C ASN A 330 -18.62 -54.21 -7.15
N ILE A 331 -17.73 -53.26 -6.86
CA ILE A 331 -17.94 -52.14 -5.93
C ILE A 331 -17.66 -50.80 -6.62
N SER A 332 -17.95 -49.68 -5.94
CA SER A 332 -17.63 -48.34 -6.43
C SER A 332 -16.13 -48.08 -6.42
N ASN A 333 -15.64 -47.37 -7.44
CA ASN A 333 -14.26 -46.86 -7.46
C ASN A 333 -14.02 -45.68 -6.49
N CYS A 334 -15.05 -45.21 -5.79
CA CYS A 334 -14.94 -44.35 -4.62
C CYS A 334 -15.04 -45.20 -3.33
N PRO A 335 -13.97 -45.31 -2.51
CA PRO A 335 -13.97 -46.10 -1.28
C PRO A 335 -15.12 -45.78 -0.31
N LEU A 336 -15.47 -44.48 -0.18
CA LEU A 336 -16.56 -44.03 0.68
C LEU A 336 -17.96 -44.41 0.13
N CYS A 337 -18.12 -44.51 -1.19
CA CYS A 337 -19.34 -45.07 -1.77
C CYS A 337 -19.40 -46.59 -1.52
N ALA A 338 -18.30 -47.30 -1.72
CA ALA A 338 -18.24 -48.75 -1.54
C ALA A 338 -18.53 -49.20 -0.09
N LEU A 339 -18.15 -48.39 0.91
CA LEU A 339 -18.42 -48.65 2.33
C LEU A 339 -19.83 -48.24 2.79
N GLY A 340 -20.55 -47.43 2.00
CA GLY A 340 -21.85 -46.88 2.38
C GLY A 340 -23.03 -47.73 1.92
N ASN A 341 -24.11 -47.79 2.71
CA ASN A 341 -25.40 -48.38 2.32
C ASN A 341 -26.22 -47.42 1.41
N ASN A 342 -25.58 -46.86 0.38
CA ASN A 342 -26.23 -45.93 -0.55
C ASN A 342 -26.41 -46.55 -1.94
N THR A 343 -27.17 -45.87 -2.80
CA THR A 343 -27.44 -46.29 -4.19
C THR A 343 -26.21 -46.21 -5.10
N ASN A 344 -25.06 -45.76 -4.61
CA ASN A 344 -23.83 -45.60 -5.38
C ASN A 344 -22.75 -46.61 -5.00
N LYS A 345 -23.08 -47.64 -4.19
CA LYS A 345 -22.12 -48.62 -3.65
C LYS A 345 -21.34 -49.42 -4.69
N ASP A 346 -21.91 -49.57 -5.88
CA ASP A 346 -21.40 -50.28 -7.06
C ASP A 346 -21.17 -49.34 -8.26
N LYS A 347 -21.38 -48.03 -8.06
CA LYS A 347 -21.24 -47.05 -9.14
C LYS A 347 -19.78 -46.79 -9.48
N ILE A 348 -19.42 -46.95 -10.76
CA ILE A 348 -18.12 -46.54 -11.30
C ILE A 348 -18.21 -45.10 -11.79
N TRP A 349 -17.52 -44.18 -11.10
CA TRP A 349 -17.46 -42.77 -11.46
C TRP A 349 -16.40 -42.54 -12.53
N THR A 350 -16.67 -41.64 -13.46
CA THR A 350 -15.66 -41.21 -14.45
C THR A 350 -14.60 -40.32 -13.80
N LEU A 351 -13.42 -40.21 -14.41
CA LEU A 351 -12.35 -39.34 -13.91
C LEU A 351 -12.79 -37.88 -13.70
N LYS A 352 -13.73 -37.36 -14.53
CA LYS A 352 -14.28 -35.99 -14.40
C LYS A 352 -15.21 -35.82 -13.20
N GLU A 353 -15.76 -36.91 -12.67
CA GLU A 353 -16.67 -36.93 -11.52
C GLU A 353 -15.94 -37.23 -10.20
N MET A 354 -14.63 -37.47 -10.27
CA MET A 354 -13.78 -37.76 -9.13
C MET A 354 -12.73 -36.67 -8.92
N GLU A 355 -12.26 -36.58 -7.68
CA GLU A 355 -11.18 -35.71 -7.25
C GLU A 355 -10.20 -36.52 -6.41
N ALA A 356 -8.91 -36.19 -6.52
CA ALA A 356 -7.88 -36.83 -5.72
C ALA A 356 -7.82 -36.19 -4.34
N ASP A 357 -7.69 -37.03 -3.33
CA ASP A 357 -7.64 -36.66 -1.93
C ASP A 357 -6.58 -37.49 -1.21
N HIS A 358 -6.18 -37.02 -0.03
CA HIS A 358 -5.22 -37.72 0.79
C HIS A 358 -5.92 -38.78 1.65
N VAL A 359 -5.42 -40.02 1.66
CA VAL A 359 -5.92 -41.10 2.53
C VAL A 359 -5.76 -40.68 4.00
N SER A 360 -4.55 -40.24 4.34
CA SER A 360 -4.23 -39.59 5.61
C SER A 360 -4.11 -38.09 5.37
N ALA A 361 -4.90 -37.30 6.10
CA ALA A 361 -4.88 -35.86 5.97
C ALA A 361 -3.45 -35.31 6.14
N TRP A 362 -3.06 -34.35 5.30
CA TRP A 362 -1.77 -33.67 5.43
C TRP A 362 -1.58 -33.05 6.82
N SER A 363 -2.66 -32.54 7.43
CA SER A 363 -2.72 -32.04 8.82
C SER A 363 -2.38 -33.08 9.90
N LYS A 364 -2.35 -34.37 9.56
CA LYS A 364 -1.95 -35.48 10.43
C LYS A 364 -0.62 -36.09 9.99
N GLY A 365 0.18 -35.37 9.20
CA GLY A 365 1.47 -35.84 8.67
C GLY A 365 1.37 -36.69 7.40
N GLY A 366 0.23 -36.68 6.71
CA GLY A 366 0.07 -37.39 5.44
C GLY A 366 0.85 -36.73 4.29
N ALA A 367 1.84 -37.43 3.74
CA ALA A 367 2.63 -36.94 2.60
C ALA A 367 1.78 -36.79 1.32
N THR A 368 2.12 -35.83 0.45
CA THR A 368 1.50 -35.70 -0.89
C THR A 368 2.24 -36.57 -1.89
N ASP A 369 2.07 -37.89 -1.77
CA ASP A 369 2.65 -38.88 -2.68
C ASP A 369 1.58 -39.85 -3.21
N ILE A 370 1.95 -40.66 -4.20
CA ILE A 370 1.03 -41.63 -4.81
C ILE A 370 0.47 -42.67 -3.82
N LYS A 371 1.19 -42.99 -2.73
CA LYS A 371 0.75 -43.98 -1.73
C LYS A 371 -0.33 -43.41 -0.81
N ASN A 372 -0.32 -42.09 -0.61
CA ASN A 372 -1.32 -41.39 0.17
C ASN A 372 -2.41 -40.75 -0.71
N CYS A 373 -2.46 -41.03 -2.01
CA CYS A 373 -3.45 -40.52 -2.94
C CYS A 373 -4.61 -41.51 -3.10
N GLU A 374 -5.84 -41.04 -2.92
CA GLU A 374 -7.07 -41.77 -3.24
C GLU A 374 -8.02 -40.91 -4.08
N MET A 375 -8.73 -41.52 -5.02
CA MET A 375 -9.78 -40.87 -5.80
C MET A 375 -11.12 -41.02 -5.08
N LEU A 376 -11.79 -39.90 -4.81
CA LEU A 376 -13.13 -39.84 -4.22
C LEU A 376 -14.10 -39.21 -5.23
N CYS A 377 -15.38 -39.58 -5.19
CA CYS A 377 -16.38 -38.84 -5.95
C CYS A 377 -16.49 -37.41 -5.38
N LYS A 378 -16.81 -36.43 -6.24
CA LYS A 378 -16.88 -35.01 -5.87
C LYS A 378 -17.73 -34.74 -4.61
N ASN A 379 -18.81 -35.48 -4.42
CA ASN A 379 -19.66 -35.34 -3.25
C ASN A 379 -18.93 -35.76 -1.97
N HIS A 380 -18.34 -36.95 -1.94
CA HIS A 380 -17.59 -37.43 -0.78
C HIS A 380 -16.32 -36.61 -0.51
N ASN A 381 -15.65 -36.13 -1.56
CA ASN A 381 -14.48 -35.27 -1.39
C ASN A 381 -14.87 -33.94 -0.70
N ARG A 382 -15.98 -33.33 -1.11
CA ARG A 382 -16.52 -32.11 -0.47
C ARG A 382 -16.95 -32.32 0.97
N VAL A 383 -17.59 -33.46 1.27
CA VAL A 383 -18.02 -33.79 2.64
C VAL A 383 -16.82 -34.10 3.53
N LYS A 384 -15.77 -34.75 3.01
CA LYS A 384 -14.53 -35.05 3.75
C LYS A 384 -13.71 -33.78 4.02
N GLY A 385 -13.65 -32.85 3.08
CA GLY A 385 -12.96 -31.56 3.27
C GLY A 385 -13.58 -30.61 4.30
N ASN A 386 -14.84 -30.86 4.70
CA ASN A 386 -15.54 -30.11 5.75
C ASN A 386 -15.37 -30.72 7.17
N LYS A 387 -14.57 -31.78 7.32
CA LYS A 387 -14.19 -32.42 8.58
C LYS A 387 -12.68 -32.29 8.78
#